data_AF-A0A933A2Z5-F1
#
_entry.id   AF-A0A933A2Z5-F1
#
_cell.length_a   1.000
_cell.length_b   1.000
_cell.length_c   1.000
_cell.angle_alpha   90.00
_cell.angle_beta   90.00
_cell.angle_gamma   90.00
#
_symmetry.space_group_name_H-M   'P 1'
#
loop_
_entity.id
_entity.type
_entity.pdbx_description
1 polymer ?
#
loop_
_entity_poly.entity_id
_entity_poly.type
_entity_poly.pdbx_seq_one_letter_code
_entity_poly.pdbx_strand_id
1 'polypeptide(L)'
;QLPVWQRFYEKHKDRGFELVSVAMDAQGAGRVRPFVQAAGVTYPVLLDEENLLGRIFGFRVIPNGFLVDEQGVLRFKHIGGYDVRKPGVAEHLEALLVGSTAQAPAQAAAADAPRIAAQIFALFQEGVALYRQGKAAEAAARWREAERLDPANFVVRKQLWAVENPDRFYPEIDLDWQKKILGKA
;
A
#
# COMPACT_ATOMS: atom_id res chain seq x y z
N GLN A 1 -3.43 -1.05 10.58
CA GLN A 1 -4.89 -0.96 10.38
C GLN A 1 -5.59 -2.34 10.29
N LEU A 2 -4.86 -3.46 10.19
CA LEU A 2 -5.44 -4.81 10.01
C LEU A 2 -6.58 -5.16 10.99
N PRO A 3 -6.47 -4.97 12.32
CA PRO A 3 -7.58 -5.33 13.23
C PRO A 3 -8.83 -4.48 13.06
N VAL A 4 -8.69 -3.25 12.52
CA VAL A 4 -9.83 -2.38 12.23
C VAL A 4 -10.61 -2.93 11.03
N TRP A 5 -9.90 -3.30 9.97
CA TRP A 5 -10.48 -3.91 8.78
C TRP A 5 -11.09 -5.29 9.08
N GLN A 6 -10.49 -6.07 9.99
CA GLN A 6 -11.05 -7.34 10.45
C GLN A 6 -12.44 -7.17 11.05
N ARG A 7 -12.63 -6.19 11.94
CA ARG A 7 -13.95 -5.90 12.53
C ARG A 7 -14.95 -5.46 11.48
N PHE A 8 -14.53 -4.69 10.49
CA PHE A 8 -15.40 -4.29 9.38
C PHE A 8 -15.80 -5.49 8.54
N TYR A 9 -14.85 -6.38 8.20
CA TYR A 9 -15.08 -7.58 7.42
C TYR A 9 -16.09 -8.52 8.09
N GLU A 10 -15.90 -8.85 9.37
CA GLU A 10 -16.83 -9.75 10.10
C GLU A 10 -18.27 -9.21 10.14
N LYS A 11 -18.47 -7.88 10.16
CA LYS A 11 -19.81 -7.26 10.12
C LYS A 11 -20.50 -7.40 8.74
N HIS A 12 -19.74 -7.57 7.67
CA HIS A 12 -20.25 -7.42 6.29
C HIS A 12 -20.07 -8.63 5.39
N LYS A 13 -19.20 -9.58 5.72
CA LYS A 13 -18.86 -10.74 4.87
C LYS A 13 -20.07 -11.56 4.42
N ASP A 14 -21.12 -11.64 5.24
CA ASP A 14 -22.34 -12.41 4.93
C ASP A 14 -23.32 -11.65 4.01
N ARG A 15 -22.93 -10.47 3.49
CA ARG A 15 -23.75 -9.59 2.65
C ARG A 15 -23.22 -9.47 1.21
N GLY A 16 -22.52 -10.49 0.72
CA GLY A 16 -21.91 -10.48 -0.62
C GLY A 16 -20.67 -9.58 -0.72
N PHE A 17 -20.03 -9.28 0.41
CA PHE A 17 -18.80 -8.49 0.47
C PHE A 17 -17.59 -9.38 0.75
N GLU A 18 -16.53 -9.23 -0.04
CA GLU A 18 -15.23 -9.83 0.24
C GLU A 18 -14.18 -8.74 0.41
N LEU A 19 -13.26 -8.92 1.36
CA LEU A 19 -12.17 -8.00 1.61
C LEU A 19 -10.85 -8.67 1.24
N VAL A 20 -10.11 -8.06 0.32
CA VAL A 20 -8.72 -8.46 0.05
C VAL A 20 -7.81 -7.31 0.44
N SER A 21 -6.88 -7.55 1.35
CA SER A 21 -5.80 -6.61 1.61
C SER A 21 -4.55 -7.00 0.84
N VAL A 22 -3.78 -6.01 0.37
CA VAL A 22 -2.51 -6.24 -0.31
C VAL A 22 -1.41 -5.51 0.44
N ALA A 23 -0.44 -6.27 0.96
CA ALA A 23 0.78 -5.72 1.53
C ALA A 23 1.74 -5.36 0.40
N MET A 24 2.18 -4.10 0.33
CA MET A 24 3.24 -3.68 -0.59
C MET A 24 4.58 -3.67 0.15
N ASP A 25 5.39 -4.70 -0.08
CA ASP A 25 6.59 -4.97 0.72
C ASP A 25 7.61 -5.78 -0.08
N ALA A 26 8.70 -5.12 -0.50
CA ALA A 26 9.75 -5.73 -1.31
C ALA A 26 10.60 -6.73 -0.52
N GLN A 27 10.53 -6.70 0.82
CA GLN A 27 11.29 -7.58 1.70
C GLN A 27 10.61 -8.95 1.88
N GLY A 28 9.43 -9.14 1.30
CA GLY A 28 8.80 -10.43 1.10
C GLY A 28 7.97 -10.93 2.27
N ALA A 29 7.36 -12.10 2.08
CA ALA A 29 6.35 -12.62 2.99
C ALA A 29 6.87 -12.89 4.42
N GLY A 30 8.16 -13.15 4.60
CA GLY A 30 8.77 -13.32 5.92
C GLY A 30 8.66 -12.07 6.81
N ARG A 31 8.64 -10.88 6.20
CA ARG A 31 8.46 -9.60 6.89
C ARG A 31 7.01 -9.25 7.14
N VAL A 32 6.10 -9.71 6.27
CA VAL A 32 4.66 -9.40 6.35
C VAL A 32 3.90 -10.36 7.26
N ARG A 33 4.21 -11.66 7.23
CA ARG A 33 3.49 -12.71 7.97
C ARG A 33 3.32 -12.41 9.47
N PRO A 34 4.35 -11.93 10.21
CA PRO A 34 4.20 -11.65 11.63
C PRO A 34 3.09 -10.64 11.94
N PHE A 35 2.95 -9.59 11.13
CA PHE A 35 1.88 -8.58 11.31
C PHE A 35 0.49 -9.14 11.05
N VAL A 36 0.37 -10.01 10.03
CA VAL A 36 -0.90 -10.66 9.68
C VAL A 36 -1.33 -11.61 10.79
N GLN A 37 -0.39 -12.42 11.29
CA GLN A 37 -0.63 -13.36 12.38
C GLN A 37 -0.99 -12.65 13.69
N ALA A 38 -0.22 -11.62 14.06
CA ALA A 38 -0.49 -10.82 15.26
C ALA A 38 -1.85 -10.10 15.19
N ALA A 39 -2.30 -9.72 13.99
CA ALA A 39 -3.60 -9.08 13.80
C ALA A 39 -4.78 -10.07 13.79
N GLY A 40 -4.54 -11.37 13.63
CA GLY A 40 -5.57 -12.41 13.61
C GLY A 40 -6.61 -12.22 12.50
N VAL A 41 -6.19 -11.71 11.33
CA VAL A 41 -7.12 -11.45 10.23
C VAL A 41 -7.58 -12.75 9.56
N THR A 42 -8.85 -12.81 9.18
CA THR A 42 -9.48 -13.99 8.55
C THR A 42 -9.71 -13.80 7.06
N TYR A 43 -9.74 -12.56 6.59
CA TYR A 43 -9.86 -12.23 5.17
C TYR A 43 -8.53 -12.43 4.41
N PRO A 44 -8.56 -12.68 3.09
CA PRO A 44 -7.35 -12.88 2.29
C PRO A 44 -6.36 -11.70 2.35
N VAL A 45 -5.08 -12.03 2.53
CA VAL A 45 -3.96 -11.08 2.45
C VAL A 45 -3.02 -11.49 1.33
N LEU A 46 -2.89 -10.63 0.33
CA LEU A 46 -1.94 -10.79 -0.76
C LEU A 46 -0.67 -9.98 -0.49
N LEU A 47 0.39 -10.32 -1.21
CA LEU A 47 1.68 -9.64 -1.15
C LEU A 47 2.06 -9.15 -2.56
N ASP A 48 2.38 -7.87 -2.66
CA ASP A 48 2.95 -7.23 -3.83
C ASP A 48 4.41 -6.85 -3.52
N GLU A 49 5.33 -7.77 -3.80
CA GLU A 49 6.78 -7.54 -3.65
C GLU A 49 7.34 -6.64 -4.75
N GLU A 50 6.67 -6.61 -5.90
CA GLU A 50 7.16 -6.00 -7.13
C GLU A 50 6.52 -4.64 -7.40
N ASN A 51 5.72 -4.12 -6.47
CA ASN A 51 5.05 -2.82 -6.60
C ASN A 51 4.22 -2.72 -7.91
N LEU A 52 3.60 -3.82 -8.32
CA LEU A 52 2.74 -3.88 -9.49
C LEU A 52 1.51 -2.99 -9.33
N LEU A 53 0.94 -2.92 -8.13
CA LEU A 53 -0.18 -2.03 -7.84
C LEU A 53 0.23 -0.56 -7.92
N GLY A 54 1.44 -0.22 -7.49
CA GLY A 54 2.00 1.11 -7.67
C GLY A 54 2.14 1.48 -9.15
N ARG A 55 2.56 0.54 -9.99
CA ARG A 55 2.64 0.74 -11.45
C ARG A 55 1.27 0.88 -12.12
N ILE A 56 0.34 -0.04 -11.85
CA ILE A 56 -0.96 -0.10 -12.53
C ILE A 56 -1.84 1.08 -12.13
N PHE A 57 -1.85 1.44 -10.85
CA PHE A 57 -2.79 2.44 -10.32
C PHE A 57 -2.15 3.77 -9.91
N GLY A 58 -0.83 3.90 -10.02
CA GLY A 58 -0.09 5.11 -9.66
C GLY A 58 0.03 5.31 -8.15
N PHE A 59 0.10 4.24 -7.34
CA PHE A 59 0.22 4.39 -5.89
C PHE A 59 1.60 4.89 -5.51
N ARG A 60 1.56 6.03 -4.82
CA ARG A 60 2.75 6.66 -4.25
C ARG A 60 2.65 6.75 -2.74
N VAL A 61 1.46 6.54 -2.18
CA VAL A 61 1.18 6.61 -0.75
C VAL A 61 0.24 5.48 -0.37
N ILE A 62 0.23 5.13 0.92
CA ILE A 62 -0.66 4.14 1.53
C ILE A 62 -1.29 4.74 2.80
N PRO A 63 -2.36 4.15 3.35
CA PRO A 63 -3.21 3.11 2.77
C PRO A 63 -4.14 3.64 1.67
N ASN A 64 -4.52 2.75 0.75
CA ASN A 64 -5.45 3.00 -0.36
C ASN A 64 -6.70 2.11 -0.24
N GLY A 65 -7.78 2.48 -0.92
CA GLY A 65 -9.05 1.75 -0.93
C GLY A 65 -9.62 1.60 -2.33
N PHE A 66 -10.03 0.38 -2.69
CA PHE A 66 -10.60 0.04 -3.98
C PHE A 66 -11.88 -0.75 -3.76
N LEU A 67 -12.94 -0.44 -4.52
CA LEU A 67 -14.11 -1.30 -4.60
C LEU A 67 -14.27 -1.77 -6.04
N VAL A 68 -14.26 -3.07 -6.21
CA VAL A 68 -14.52 -3.75 -7.49
C VAL A 68 -15.85 -4.49 -7.34
N ASP A 69 -16.73 -4.35 -8.31
CA ASP A 69 -18.01 -5.08 -8.31
C ASP A 69 -17.88 -6.52 -8.82
N GLU A 70 -18.99 -7.26 -8.82
CA GLU A 70 -19.06 -8.65 -9.28
C GLU A 70 -18.73 -8.83 -10.77
N GLN A 71 -18.80 -7.77 -11.57
CA GLN A 71 -18.43 -7.78 -12.99
C GLN A 71 -16.94 -7.41 -13.20
N GLY A 72 -16.19 -7.20 -12.12
CA GLY A 72 -14.77 -6.82 -12.18
C GLY A 72 -14.55 -5.33 -12.47
N VAL A 73 -15.58 -4.49 -12.38
CA VAL A 73 -15.48 -3.06 -12.66
C VAL A 73 -15.07 -2.30 -11.40
N LEU A 74 -14.05 -1.45 -11.52
CA LEU A 74 -13.65 -0.54 -10.46
C LEU A 74 -14.72 0.54 -10.25
N ARG A 75 -15.46 0.47 -9.14
CA ARG A 75 -16.51 1.42 -8.78
C ARG A 75 -16.02 2.58 -7.92
N PHE A 76 -14.99 2.33 -7.10
CA PHE A 76 -14.45 3.33 -6.19
C PHE A 76 -12.94 3.20 -6.04
N LYS A 77 -12.27 4.35 -5.93
CA LYS A 77 -10.83 4.48 -5.69
C LYS A 77 -10.56 5.61 -4.70
N HIS A 78 -9.81 5.31 -3.64
CA HIS A 78 -9.28 6.28 -2.69
C HIS A 78 -7.77 6.09 -2.55
N ILE A 79 -7.02 7.18 -2.70
CA ILE A 79 -5.55 7.16 -2.67
C ILE A 79 -5.03 7.92 -1.47
N GLY A 80 -4.27 7.23 -0.63
CA GLY A 80 -3.63 7.76 0.57
C GLY A 80 -4.60 8.00 1.71
N GLY A 81 -4.20 7.64 2.93
CA GLY A 81 -4.97 7.98 4.13
C GLY A 81 -6.35 7.33 4.22
N TYR A 82 -6.61 6.27 3.46
CA TYR A 82 -7.85 5.51 3.52
C TYR A 82 -7.99 4.82 4.89
N ASP A 83 -9.01 5.18 5.63
CA ASP A 83 -9.22 4.70 6.99
C ASP A 83 -10.71 4.59 7.28
N VAL A 84 -11.19 3.37 7.43
CA VAL A 84 -12.61 3.07 7.68
C VAL A 84 -13.13 3.62 9.01
N ARG A 85 -12.25 4.08 9.91
CA ARG A 85 -12.67 4.77 11.15
C ARG A 85 -13.15 6.19 10.90
N LYS A 86 -12.83 6.78 9.75
CA LYS A 86 -13.28 8.13 9.39
C LYS A 86 -14.77 8.05 8.99
N PRO A 87 -15.67 8.87 9.57
CA PRO A 87 -17.11 8.76 9.34
C PRO A 87 -17.51 8.69 7.86
N GLY A 88 -17.02 9.63 7.04
CA GLY A 88 -17.35 9.66 5.61
C GLY A 88 -16.75 8.51 4.78
N VAL A 89 -15.79 7.74 5.30
CA VAL A 89 -15.26 6.55 4.62
C VAL A 89 -16.15 5.34 4.86
N ALA A 90 -16.56 5.11 6.12
CA ALA A 90 -17.43 4.00 6.47
C ALA A 90 -18.80 4.14 5.82
N GLU A 91 -19.42 5.32 5.92
CA GLU A 91 -20.72 5.62 5.32
C GLU A 91 -20.71 5.39 3.80
N HIS A 92 -19.65 5.83 3.13
CA HIS A 92 -19.52 5.64 1.69
C HIS A 92 -19.37 4.16 1.33
N LEU A 93 -18.54 3.41 2.07
CA LEU A 93 -18.39 1.97 1.82
C LEU A 93 -19.70 1.23 2.09
N GLU A 94 -20.40 1.50 3.19
CA GLU A 94 -21.71 0.91 3.49
C GLU A 94 -22.76 1.23 2.41
N ALA A 95 -22.75 2.45 1.84
CA ALA A 95 -23.63 2.82 0.73
C ALA A 95 -23.30 2.04 -0.56
N LEU A 96 -22.01 1.87 -0.87
CA LEU A 96 -21.59 1.09 -2.04
C LEU A 96 -21.99 -0.39 -1.90
N LEU A 97 -21.92 -0.96 -0.69
CA LEU A 97 -22.33 -2.35 -0.41
C LEU A 97 -23.82 -2.62 -0.62
N VAL A 98 -24.66 -1.58 -0.63
CA VAL A 98 -26.10 -1.70 -0.93
C VAL A 98 -26.45 -1.23 -2.35
N GLY A 99 -25.45 -1.09 -3.23
CA GLY A 99 -25.65 -0.82 -4.66
C GLY A 99 -25.59 0.65 -5.06
N SER A 100 -25.11 1.56 -4.21
CA SER A 100 -24.82 2.93 -4.64
C SER A 100 -23.66 2.93 -5.65
N THR A 101 -23.81 3.63 -6.78
CA THR A 101 -22.83 3.63 -7.89
C THR A 101 -22.06 4.94 -8.02
N ALA A 102 -21.89 5.70 -6.94
CA ALA A 102 -21.18 6.97 -6.99
C ALA A 102 -19.73 6.76 -7.44
N GLN A 103 -19.42 7.17 -8.67
CA GLN A 103 -18.09 7.07 -9.24
C GLN A 103 -17.17 8.10 -8.59
N ALA A 104 -15.96 7.67 -8.22
CA ALA A 104 -14.89 8.63 -7.91
C ALA A 104 -14.44 9.33 -9.21
N PRO A 105 -14.25 10.65 -9.22
CA PRO A 105 -13.80 11.35 -10.41
C PRO A 105 -12.41 10.86 -10.84
N ALA A 106 -12.27 10.56 -12.14
CA ALA A 106 -10.97 10.25 -12.73
C ALA A 106 -10.09 11.51 -12.69
N GLN A 107 -8.96 11.44 -12.00
CA GLN A 107 -7.96 12.51 -12.04
C GLN A 107 -7.11 12.37 -13.29
N ALA A 108 -7.05 13.44 -14.10
CA ALA A 108 -6.15 13.53 -15.24
C ALA A 108 -4.69 13.58 -14.76
N ALA A 109 -3.82 12.78 -15.36
CA ALA A 109 -2.39 12.78 -15.08
C ALA A 109 -1.66 13.86 -15.89
N ALA A 110 -0.56 14.40 -15.35
CA ALA A 110 0.32 15.32 -16.06
C ALA A 110 1.10 14.63 -17.20
N ALA A 111 1.50 15.38 -18.22
CA ALA A 111 2.09 14.87 -19.48
C ALA A 111 3.38 14.03 -19.29
N ASP A 112 4.24 14.36 -18.32
CA ASP A 112 5.50 13.64 -18.06
C ASP A 112 5.37 12.51 -17.02
N ALA A 113 4.23 12.41 -16.33
CA ALA A 113 4.01 11.45 -15.26
C ALA A 113 4.26 9.98 -15.68
N PRO A 114 3.88 9.53 -16.90
CA PRO A 114 4.11 8.15 -17.32
C PRO A 114 5.60 7.79 -17.44
N ARG A 115 6.44 8.71 -17.92
CA ARG A 115 7.88 8.45 -18.13
C ARG A 115 8.61 8.36 -16.80
N ILE A 116 8.36 9.29 -15.88
CA ILE A 116 8.97 9.27 -14.54
C ILE A 116 8.50 8.03 -13.77
N ALA A 117 7.22 7.69 -13.83
CA ALA A 117 6.70 6.48 -13.19
C ALA A 117 7.36 5.20 -13.72
N ALA A 118 7.61 5.10 -15.03
CA ALA A 118 8.33 3.97 -15.61
C ALA A 118 9.78 3.87 -15.13
N GLN A 119 10.50 5.00 -15.00
CA GLN A 119 11.86 5.02 -14.46
C GLN A 119 11.90 4.61 -12.98
N ILE A 120 11.00 5.14 -12.17
CA ILE A 120 10.85 4.75 -10.76
C ILE A 120 10.57 3.25 -10.64
N PHE A 121 9.67 2.72 -11.46
CA PHE A 121 9.37 1.29 -11.46
C PHE A 121 10.58 0.44 -11.85
N ALA A 122 11.34 0.83 -12.87
CA ALA A 122 12.55 0.11 -13.28
C ALA A 122 13.60 0.06 -12.15
N LEU A 123 13.89 1.21 -11.52
CA LEU A 123 14.78 1.28 -10.37
C LEU A 123 14.26 0.47 -9.18
N PHE A 124 12.95 0.45 -8.96
CA PHE A 124 12.34 -0.40 -7.95
C PHE A 124 12.60 -1.88 -8.20
N GLN A 125 12.38 -2.35 -9.44
CA GLN A 125 12.62 -3.74 -9.84
C GLN A 125 14.09 -4.14 -9.73
N GLU A 126 15.02 -3.26 -10.14
CA GLU A 126 16.45 -3.49 -9.93
C GLU A 126 16.77 -3.67 -8.44
N GLY A 127 16.20 -2.82 -7.59
CA GLY A 127 16.36 -2.92 -6.14
C GLY A 127 15.79 -4.22 -5.57
N VAL A 128 14.61 -4.66 -6.02
CA VAL A 128 14.03 -5.97 -5.65
C VAL A 128 14.96 -7.12 -6.05
N ALA A 129 15.46 -7.11 -7.29
CA ALA A 129 16.37 -8.15 -7.79
C ALA A 129 17.68 -8.22 -7.01
N LEU A 130 18.25 -7.07 -6.63
CA LEU A 130 19.45 -6.99 -5.79
C LEU A 130 19.16 -7.46 -4.36
N TYR A 131 18.05 -7.04 -3.77
CA TYR A 131 17.67 -7.45 -2.41
C TYR A 131 17.51 -8.96 -2.30
N ARG A 132 16.86 -9.59 -3.28
CA ARG A 132 16.72 -11.06 -3.37
C ARG A 132 18.06 -11.80 -3.47
N GLN A 133 19.12 -11.14 -3.95
CA GLN A 133 20.49 -11.67 -3.99
C GLN A 133 21.26 -11.44 -2.67
N GLY A 134 20.64 -10.87 -1.64
CA GLY A 134 21.30 -10.48 -0.39
C GLY A 134 22.09 -9.16 -0.49
N LYS A 135 22.00 -8.44 -1.62
CA LYS A 135 22.71 -7.18 -1.89
C LYS A 135 21.91 -5.98 -1.40
N ALA A 136 21.73 -5.92 -0.09
CA ALA A 136 20.85 -4.94 0.56
C ALA A 136 21.30 -3.48 0.34
N ALA A 137 22.61 -3.22 0.37
CA ALA A 137 23.16 -1.88 0.18
C ALA A 137 22.94 -1.37 -1.26
N GLU A 138 23.14 -2.24 -2.26
CA GLU A 138 22.92 -1.92 -3.66
C GLU A 138 21.42 -1.75 -3.96
N ALA A 139 20.56 -2.57 -3.35
CA ALA A 139 19.11 -2.40 -3.42
C ALA A 139 18.68 -1.03 -2.88
N ALA A 140 19.16 -0.66 -1.69
CA ALA A 140 18.92 0.65 -1.10
C ALA A 140 19.43 1.80 -2.00
N ALA A 141 20.56 1.61 -2.70
CA ALA A 141 21.05 2.59 -3.67
C ALA A 141 20.06 2.83 -4.83
N ARG A 142 19.48 1.77 -5.40
CA ARG A 142 18.45 1.87 -6.46
C ARG A 142 17.18 2.56 -5.95
N TRP A 143 16.69 2.17 -4.78
CA TRP A 143 15.47 2.78 -4.22
C TRP A 143 15.67 4.24 -3.81
N ARG A 144 16.87 4.62 -3.37
CA ARG A 144 17.20 6.03 -3.11
C ARG A 144 17.21 6.85 -4.39
N GLU A 145 17.67 6.29 -5.51
CA GLU A 145 17.56 6.96 -6.81
C GLU A 145 16.09 7.14 -7.24
N ALA A 146 15.27 6.10 -7.06
CA ALA A 146 13.83 6.18 -7.31
C ALA A 146 13.14 7.23 -6.42
N GLU A 147 13.52 7.33 -5.13
CA GLU A 147 13.00 8.35 -4.23
C GLU A 147 13.39 9.77 -4.67
N ARG A 148 14.60 9.99 -5.21
CA ARG A 148 14.99 11.31 -5.72
C ARG A 148 14.12 11.78 -6.89
N LEU A 149 13.62 10.85 -7.71
CA LEU A 149 12.72 11.15 -8.82
C LEU A 149 11.31 11.52 -8.33
N ASP A 150 10.84 10.94 -7.23
CA ASP A 150 9.59 11.34 -6.56
C ASP A 150 9.71 11.23 -5.03
N PRO A 151 10.15 12.32 -4.36
CA PRO A 151 10.28 12.33 -2.90
C PRO A 151 8.95 12.23 -2.15
N ALA A 152 7.80 12.32 -2.82
CA ALA A 152 6.50 12.08 -2.20
C ALA A 152 6.08 10.60 -2.25
N ASN A 153 6.87 9.74 -2.93
CA ASN A 153 6.59 8.33 -3.08
C ASN A 153 6.98 7.52 -1.83
N PHE A 154 6.04 7.44 -0.89
CA PHE A 154 6.11 6.64 0.31
C PHE A 154 6.21 5.13 0.06
N VAL A 155 5.73 4.61 -1.07
CA VAL A 155 5.86 3.18 -1.38
C VAL A 155 7.33 2.81 -1.54
N VAL A 156 8.10 3.62 -2.29
CA VAL A 156 9.55 3.46 -2.47
C VAL A 156 10.30 3.76 -1.18
N ARG A 157 10.02 4.92 -0.57
CA ARG A 157 10.68 5.38 0.67
C ARG A 157 10.59 4.35 1.79
N LYS A 158 9.42 3.71 1.97
CA LYS A 158 9.23 2.67 2.99
C LYS A 158 10.22 1.51 2.78
N GLN A 159 10.46 1.07 1.54
CA GLN A 159 11.39 -0.04 1.27
C GLN A 159 12.82 0.34 1.60
N LEU A 160 13.22 1.56 1.23
CA LEU A 160 14.53 2.11 1.57
C LEU A 160 14.73 2.15 3.08
N TRP A 161 13.79 2.74 3.82
CA TRP A 161 13.85 2.83 5.28
C TRP A 161 13.89 1.47 5.96
N ALA A 162 13.09 0.50 5.50
CA ALA A 162 13.06 -0.85 6.07
C ALA A 162 14.38 -1.60 5.88
N VAL A 163 15.09 -1.34 4.77
CA VAL A 163 16.42 -1.94 4.54
C VAL A 163 17.54 -1.25 5.30
N GLU A 164 17.48 0.08 5.41
CA GLU A 164 18.50 0.83 6.16
C GLU A 164 18.33 0.74 7.68
N ASN A 165 17.09 0.57 8.15
CA ASN A 165 16.73 0.61 9.57
C ASN A 165 15.82 -0.56 9.94
N PRO A 166 16.25 -1.82 9.75
CA PRO A 166 15.38 -2.99 9.93
C PRO A 166 14.76 -3.07 11.33
N ASP A 167 15.51 -2.67 12.37
CA ASP A 167 15.05 -2.68 13.77
C ASP A 167 13.93 -1.66 14.05
N ARG A 168 13.72 -0.68 13.17
CA ARG A 168 12.61 0.29 13.24
C ARG A 168 11.33 -0.22 12.56
N PHE A 169 11.42 -1.34 11.86
CA PHE A 169 10.30 -1.91 11.08
C PHE A 169 9.90 -3.30 11.54
N TYR A 170 10.78 -4.07 12.17
CA TYR A 170 10.53 -5.47 12.52
C TYR A 170 11.01 -5.80 13.94
N PRO A 171 10.23 -6.58 14.72
CA PRO A 171 8.92 -7.16 14.36
C PRO A 171 7.77 -6.14 14.41
N GLU A 172 8.00 -4.95 14.95
CA GLU A 172 7.03 -3.86 15.06
C GLU A 172 7.55 -2.60 14.38
N ILE A 173 6.63 -1.76 13.92
CA ILE A 173 6.96 -0.50 13.25
C ILE A 173 7.05 0.61 14.31
N ASP A 174 8.22 1.23 14.41
CA ASP A 174 8.46 2.40 15.24
C ASP A 174 7.85 3.66 14.60
N LEU A 175 6.59 3.90 14.93
CA LEU A 175 5.82 5.04 14.40
C LEU A 175 6.34 6.40 14.90
N ASP A 176 6.96 6.46 16.08
CA ASP A 176 7.47 7.71 16.64
C ASP A 176 8.77 8.12 15.96
N TRP A 177 9.64 7.15 15.64
CA TRP A 177 10.78 7.37 14.76
C TRP A 177 10.33 7.89 13.38
N GLN A 178 9.31 7.29 12.77
CA GLN A 178 8.79 7.75 11.47
C GLN A 178 8.24 9.19 11.53
N LYS A 179 7.50 9.56 12.58
CA LYS A 179 7.02 10.92 12.79
C LYS A 179 8.18 11.92 12.90
N LYS A 180 9.19 11.57 13.70
CA LYS A 180 10.38 12.40 13.93
C LYS A 180 11.15 12.69 12.64
N ILE A 181 11.43 11.67 11.82
CA ILE A 181 12.17 11.85 10.56
C ILE A 181 11.34 12.59 9.49
N LEU A 182 10.01 12.59 9.61
CA LEU A 182 9.11 13.35 8.75
C LEU A 182 8.87 14.79 9.19
N GLY A 183 9.48 15.22 10.31
CA GLY A 183 9.24 16.55 10.88
C GLY A 183 7.80 16.77 11.36
N LYS A 184 7.06 15.68 11.61
CA LYS A 184 5.68 15.70 12.11
C LYS A 184 5.71 15.40 13.62
N ALA A 185 6.25 16.33 14.41
CA ALA A 185 6.24 16.25 15.87
C ALA A 185 4.88 16.69 16.43
#